data_AF-A0A1D2RCJ4-F1
#
_entry.id   AF-A0A1D2RCJ4-F1
#
_cell.length_a   1.000
_cell.length_b   1.000
_cell.length_c   1.000
_cell.angle_alpha   90.00
_cell.angle_beta   90.00
_cell.angle_gamma   90.00
#
_symmetry.space_group_name_H-M   'P 1'
#
loop_
_entity.id
_entity.type
_entity.pdbx_description
1 polymer ?
#
loop_
_entity_poly.entity_id
_entity_poly.type
_entity_poly.pdbx_seq_one_letter_code
_entity_poly.pdbx_strand_id
1 'polypeptide(L)'
;MAFAKKHYNEIVEDVLARITKGVVNERHEFVPGKSRYLLSSTPAGEIIKIEGTLNATNTAFKKDRDYALEDNSIAWKEDGEKPDDSTYFLVNYIFGDSTKTAGITDINPGSVARTLVEAVGREIDFVYEEMNQIYLSGFIDTARGSALDMVVSILGIERKPPERAGGSITFGRNTPPGEISKTESIISDGRKRYVLKNAPVKNIIKISGTVNSESTEFEEDTGYRLIEGEKGILSTIEFLNDSKKPDIKTVFNVEYAAYEKIIIPGGTVISTAGPVPENVKTFKTGKEAILLPSKEDKNRWLADVFAVSEVPGKQGNVNAGAVTVMPKPPVGIEYVINKNDILTGSDEESDYDLKKRAKHALEAAGKATYNSLKTAVMGVEGVNSAVVEDMPEGVSGVVKIIADGGWEDEIKEVIENTRSAGIKVEFYRPRIVDIGIELNLKLRKEVDEISVKEIEPEAKNRVKDYIDSLDIGEDVIYNQVINRVLDIEEILDVIVKVNGAEEDVEIASDEMVKLKNIDVFF
;
A
#
# COMPACT_ATOMS: atom_id res chain seq x y z
N MET A 1 -25.91 -23.17 0.00
CA MET A 1 -25.08 -24.02 -0.90
C MET A 1 -24.00 -23.14 -1.48
N ALA A 2 -22.73 -23.58 -1.46
CA ALA A 2 -21.65 -22.90 -2.17
C ALA A 2 -21.77 -23.17 -3.67
N PHE A 3 -21.40 -22.20 -4.50
CA PHE A 3 -21.35 -22.40 -5.96
C PHE A 3 -20.23 -23.39 -6.29
N ALA A 4 -20.54 -24.43 -7.06
CA ALA A 4 -19.57 -25.40 -7.57
C ALA A 4 -19.53 -25.27 -9.09
N LYS A 5 -18.38 -24.84 -9.62
CA LYS A 5 -18.15 -24.75 -11.06
C LYS A 5 -18.13 -26.17 -11.65
N LYS A 6 -18.87 -26.40 -12.74
CA LYS A 6 -18.69 -27.59 -13.57
C LYS A 6 -17.58 -27.36 -14.59
N HIS A 7 -16.75 -28.37 -14.80
CA HIS A 7 -15.70 -28.30 -15.81
C HIS A 7 -16.22 -28.71 -17.19
N TYR A 8 -15.57 -28.21 -18.25
CA TYR A 8 -15.91 -28.51 -19.64
C TYR A 8 -16.21 -30.01 -19.90
N ASN A 9 -15.35 -30.92 -19.45
CA ASN A 9 -15.54 -32.36 -19.67
C ASN A 9 -16.82 -32.88 -19.00
N GLU A 10 -17.07 -32.47 -17.76
CA GLU A 10 -18.28 -32.85 -17.02
C GLU A 10 -19.54 -32.31 -17.71
N ILE A 11 -19.48 -31.10 -18.25
CA ILE A 11 -20.58 -30.48 -19.00
C ILE A 11 -20.87 -31.29 -20.27
N VAL A 12 -19.84 -31.61 -21.05
CA VAL A 12 -19.98 -32.38 -22.29
C VAL A 12 -20.53 -33.77 -22.00
N GLU A 13 -19.99 -34.46 -20.99
CA GLU A 13 -20.45 -35.80 -20.60
C GLU A 13 -21.89 -35.78 -20.07
N ASP A 14 -22.25 -34.83 -19.20
CA ASP A 14 -23.63 -34.68 -18.69
C ASP A 14 -24.63 -34.43 -19.82
N VAL A 15 -24.28 -33.56 -20.77
CA VAL A 15 -25.14 -33.21 -21.90
C VAL A 15 -25.27 -34.41 -22.84
N LEU A 16 -24.17 -35.11 -23.16
CA LEU A 16 -24.20 -36.32 -23.98
C LEU A 16 -25.04 -37.42 -23.32
N ALA A 17 -24.85 -37.67 -22.02
CA ALA A 17 -25.60 -38.66 -21.27
C ALA A 17 -27.10 -38.35 -21.25
N ARG A 18 -27.48 -37.07 -21.08
CA ARG A 18 -28.89 -36.63 -21.10
C ARG A 18 -29.53 -36.71 -22.49
N ILE A 19 -28.80 -36.37 -23.55
CA ILE A 19 -29.30 -36.42 -24.93
C ILE A 19 -29.50 -37.88 -25.37
N THR A 20 -28.58 -38.77 -24.99
CA THR A 20 -28.62 -40.19 -25.38
C THR A 20 -29.43 -41.08 -24.44
N LYS A 21 -29.75 -40.60 -23.22
CA LYS A 21 -30.24 -41.43 -22.10
C LYS A 21 -29.39 -42.68 -21.86
N GLY A 22 -28.09 -42.59 -22.13
CA GLY A 22 -27.16 -43.71 -22.07
C GLY A 22 -25.91 -43.40 -21.26
N VAL A 23 -25.28 -44.45 -20.77
CA VAL A 23 -23.94 -44.42 -20.19
C VAL A 23 -22.92 -44.47 -21.33
N VAL A 24 -21.96 -43.55 -21.28
CA VAL A 24 -20.91 -43.39 -22.28
C VAL A 24 -19.61 -43.94 -21.71
N ASN A 25 -18.99 -44.87 -22.42
CA ASN A 25 -17.67 -45.45 -22.17
C ASN A 25 -17.52 -46.06 -20.77
N GLU A 26 -18.48 -46.87 -20.32
CA GLU A 26 -18.28 -47.64 -19.09
C GLU A 26 -17.12 -48.61 -19.29
N ARG A 27 -16.07 -48.45 -18.50
CA ARG A 27 -14.81 -49.17 -18.64
C ARG A 27 -14.81 -50.45 -17.82
N HIS A 28 -14.49 -51.56 -18.47
CA HIS A 28 -14.33 -52.87 -17.86
C HIS A 28 -12.96 -53.47 -18.22
N GLU A 29 -12.33 -54.15 -17.28
CA GLU A 29 -11.11 -54.93 -17.52
C GLU A 29 -11.49 -56.37 -17.89
N PHE A 30 -10.98 -56.88 -19.01
CA PHE A 30 -11.22 -58.25 -19.44
C PHE A 30 -10.31 -59.22 -18.69
N VAL A 31 -10.89 -59.96 -17.74
CA VAL A 31 -10.21 -60.95 -16.90
C VAL A 31 -10.34 -62.34 -17.53
N PRO A 32 -9.24 -63.09 -17.71
CA PRO A 32 -9.27 -64.44 -18.25
C PRO A 32 -10.22 -65.35 -17.45
N GLY A 33 -11.11 -66.06 -18.16
CA GLY A 33 -12.09 -66.96 -17.55
C GLY A 33 -13.34 -66.29 -16.96
N LYS A 34 -13.42 -64.95 -16.93
CA LYS A 34 -14.62 -64.21 -16.54
C LYS A 34 -15.43 -63.85 -17.79
N SER A 35 -16.57 -64.51 -17.97
CA SER A 35 -17.46 -64.31 -19.13
C SER A 35 -18.56 -63.27 -18.90
N ARG A 36 -18.81 -62.84 -17.66
CA ARG A 36 -19.89 -61.92 -17.30
C ARG A 36 -19.40 -60.65 -16.58
N TYR A 37 -19.90 -59.50 -17.01
CA TYR A 37 -19.54 -58.17 -16.48
C TYR A 37 -20.80 -57.36 -16.19
N LEU A 38 -21.05 -57.06 -14.92
CA LEU A 38 -22.23 -56.30 -14.48
C LEU A 38 -22.08 -54.83 -14.89
N LEU A 39 -23.15 -54.26 -15.46
CA LEU A 39 -23.21 -52.85 -15.80
C LEU A 39 -23.61 -52.02 -14.58
N SER A 40 -22.96 -50.87 -14.43
CA SER A 40 -23.09 -50.03 -13.25
C SER A 40 -24.46 -49.35 -13.14
N SER A 41 -25.12 -49.07 -14.28
CA SER A 41 -26.45 -48.43 -14.33
C SER A 41 -27.53 -49.43 -14.71
N THR A 42 -28.49 -49.66 -13.81
CA THR A 42 -29.57 -50.64 -13.99
C THR A 42 -30.97 -50.00 -13.84
N PRO A 43 -32.00 -50.49 -14.56
CA PRO A 43 -31.96 -51.57 -15.55
C PRO A 43 -31.27 -51.12 -16.84
N ALA A 44 -30.30 -51.92 -17.30
CA ALA A 44 -29.65 -51.72 -18.58
C ALA A 44 -30.65 -52.08 -19.69
N GLY A 45 -30.94 -51.12 -20.57
CA GLY A 45 -31.89 -51.25 -21.65
C GLY A 45 -31.26 -51.92 -22.88
N GLU A 46 -30.48 -51.17 -23.64
CA GLU A 46 -29.85 -51.67 -24.87
C GLU A 46 -28.37 -51.30 -24.93
N ILE A 47 -27.51 -52.29 -25.26
CA ILE A 47 -26.11 -52.04 -25.59
C ILE A 47 -26.02 -51.46 -27.00
N ILE A 48 -25.47 -50.25 -27.10
CA ILE A 48 -25.23 -49.52 -28.34
C ILE A 48 -23.95 -50.04 -29.01
N LYS A 49 -22.87 -50.17 -28.24
CA LYS A 49 -21.55 -50.53 -28.77
C LYS A 49 -20.65 -51.07 -27.67
N ILE A 50 -19.84 -52.08 -28.01
CA ILE A 50 -18.69 -52.50 -27.21
C ILE A 50 -17.44 -52.41 -28.07
N GLU A 51 -16.42 -51.74 -27.56
CA GLU A 51 -15.10 -51.63 -28.21
C GLU A 51 -14.02 -52.08 -27.26
N GLY A 52 -12.99 -52.72 -27.78
CA GLY A 52 -11.83 -53.14 -27.01
C GLY A 52 -10.73 -53.67 -27.91
N THR A 53 -9.63 -54.09 -27.31
CA THR A 53 -8.48 -54.58 -28.06
C THR A 53 -8.66 -56.05 -28.41
N LEU A 54 -8.55 -56.41 -29.70
CA LEU A 54 -8.48 -57.78 -30.19
C LEU A 54 -7.28 -57.89 -31.13
N ASN A 55 -6.37 -58.84 -30.89
CA ASN A 55 -5.11 -58.99 -31.62
C ASN A 55 -4.29 -57.70 -31.70
N ALA A 56 -4.18 -56.96 -30.59
CA ALA A 56 -3.53 -55.64 -30.52
C ALA A 56 -4.16 -54.54 -31.42
N THR A 57 -5.38 -54.76 -31.93
CA THR A 57 -6.12 -53.77 -32.72
C THR A 57 -7.45 -53.43 -32.06
N ASN A 58 -7.81 -52.14 -32.04
CA ASN A 58 -9.09 -51.72 -31.48
C ASN A 58 -10.23 -52.22 -32.39
N THR A 59 -11.08 -53.08 -31.84
CA THR A 59 -12.15 -53.79 -32.55
C THR A 59 -13.49 -53.55 -31.86
N ALA A 60 -14.52 -53.32 -32.66
CA ALA A 60 -15.89 -53.26 -32.19
C ALA A 60 -16.51 -54.66 -32.21
N PHE A 61 -17.01 -55.11 -31.06
CA PHE A 61 -17.62 -56.43 -30.91
C PHE A 61 -19.09 -56.38 -31.33
N LYS A 62 -19.59 -57.49 -31.87
CA LYS A 62 -20.95 -57.61 -32.41
C LYS A 62 -21.89 -58.26 -31.41
N LYS A 63 -22.99 -57.57 -31.13
CA LYS A 63 -24.13 -58.09 -30.36
C LYS A 63 -24.65 -59.40 -31.00
N ASP A 64 -25.02 -60.35 -30.17
CA ASP A 64 -25.52 -61.69 -30.50
C ASP A 64 -24.54 -62.63 -31.22
N ARG A 65 -23.38 -62.15 -31.67
CA ARG A 65 -22.26 -62.99 -32.13
C ARG A 65 -21.18 -63.14 -31.05
N ASP A 66 -20.73 -62.01 -30.53
CA ASP A 66 -19.57 -61.92 -29.63
C ASP A 66 -20.02 -61.81 -28.16
N TYR A 67 -21.09 -61.07 -27.91
CA TYR A 67 -21.66 -60.87 -26.58
C TYR A 67 -23.20 -60.76 -26.62
N ALA A 68 -23.83 -60.88 -25.46
CA ALA A 68 -25.24 -60.60 -25.22
C ALA A 68 -25.43 -59.78 -23.93
N LEU A 69 -26.54 -59.05 -23.84
CA LEU A 69 -26.97 -58.39 -22.59
C LEU A 69 -27.89 -59.35 -21.83
N GLU A 70 -27.48 -59.78 -20.65
CA GLU A 70 -28.23 -60.72 -19.80
C GLU A 70 -28.20 -60.21 -18.35
N ASP A 71 -29.36 -60.05 -17.71
CA ASP A 71 -29.47 -59.64 -16.30
C ASP A 71 -28.63 -58.40 -15.94
N ASN A 72 -28.72 -57.34 -16.75
CA ASN A 72 -27.90 -56.13 -16.64
C ASN A 72 -26.38 -56.34 -16.74
N SER A 73 -25.95 -57.47 -17.29
CA SER A 73 -24.54 -57.83 -17.46
C SER A 73 -24.22 -58.11 -18.92
N ILE A 74 -23.00 -57.80 -19.34
CA ILE A 74 -22.46 -58.28 -20.62
C ILE A 74 -22.01 -59.71 -20.43
N ALA A 75 -22.59 -60.62 -21.19
CA ALA A 75 -22.20 -62.02 -21.29
C ALA A 75 -21.43 -62.23 -22.60
N TRP A 76 -20.13 -62.50 -22.52
CA TRP A 76 -19.31 -62.88 -23.67
C TRP A 76 -19.61 -64.33 -24.07
N LYS A 77 -19.86 -64.57 -25.36
CA LYS A 77 -20.18 -65.91 -25.88
C LYS A 77 -18.92 -66.76 -26.01
N GLU A 78 -19.03 -68.07 -25.78
CA GLU A 78 -17.87 -68.98 -25.83
C GLU A 78 -17.18 -68.98 -27.21
N ASP A 79 -17.98 -69.06 -28.27
CA ASP A 79 -17.54 -69.08 -29.68
C ASP A 79 -17.36 -67.68 -30.32
N GLY A 80 -17.54 -66.61 -29.52
CA GLY A 80 -17.46 -65.22 -29.98
C GLY A 80 -16.05 -64.63 -29.91
N GLU A 81 -15.81 -63.57 -30.68
CA GLU A 81 -14.57 -62.77 -30.55
C GLU A 81 -14.60 -62.02 -29.20
N LYS A 82 -13.48 -62.05 -28.45
CA LYS A 82 -13.38 -61.45 -27.11
C LYS A 82 -12.19 -60.50 -27.04
N PRO A 83 -12.17 -59.50 -26.14
CA PRO A 83 -10.99 -58.69 -25.91
C PRO A 83 -9.78 -59.55 -25.54
N ASP A 84 -8.59 -59.07 -25.89
CA ASP A 84 -7.32 -59.68 -25.50
C ASP A 84 -7.23 -59.73 -23.96
N ASP A 85 -6.62 -60.78 -23.44
CA ASP A 85 -6.48 -60.99 -21.99
C ASP A 85 -5.81 -59.80 -21.30
N SER A 86 -6.35 -59.37 -20.17
CA SER A 86 -5.87 -58.22 -19.37
C SER A 86 -5.91 -56.87 -20.12
N THR A 87 -6.75 -56.75 -21.15
CA THR A 87 -7.04 -55.47 -21.80
C THR A 87 -8.38 -54.89 -21.36
N TYR A 88 -8.59 -53.59 -21.61
CA TYR A 88 -9.83 -52.92 -21.28
C TYR A 88 -10.79 -52.92 -22.48
N PHE A 89 -12.08 -53.02 -22.19
CA PHE A 89 -13.14 -52.74 -23.15
C PHE A 89 -14.09 -51.67 -22.61
N LEU A 90 -14.66 -50.90 -23.53
CA LEU A 90 -15.57 -49.79 -23.28
C LEU A 90 -16.97 -50.19 -23.74
N VAL A 91 -17.96 -49.87 -22.91
CA VAL A 91 -19.36 -50.22 -23.16
C VAL A 91 -20.19 -48.95 -23.22
N ASN A 92 -20.92 -48.80 -24.32
CA ASN A 92 -21.94 -47.78 -24.51
C ASN A 92 -23.31 -48.45 -24.46
N TYR A 93 -24.17 -48.04 -23.53
CA TYR A 93 -25.50 -48.62 -23.38
C TYR A 93 -26.52 -47.62 -22.84
N ILE A 94 -27.78 -47.81 -23.23
CA ILE A 94 -28.93 -47.05 -22.72
C ILE A 94 -29.41 -47.74 -21.44
N PHE A 95 -29.81 -46.97 -20.44
CA PHE A 95 -30.43 -47.48 -19.22
C PHE A 95 -31.85 -46.89 -19.06
N GLY A 96 -32.81 -47.69 -18.60
CA GLY A 96 -34.24 -47.33 -18.54
C GLY A 96 -35.07 -47.76 -19.77
N ASP A 97 -36.29 -47.24 -19.89
CA ASP A 97 -37.28 -47.64 -20.92
C ASP A 97 -36.81 -47.27 -22.35
N SER A 98 -36.39 -48.30 -23.08
CA SER A 98 -35.80 -48.25 -24.43
C SER A 98 -36.78 -47.83 -25.54
N THR A 99 -38.08 -47.75 -25.25
CA THR A 99 -39.11 -47.36 -26.24
C THR A 99 -39.17 -45.84 -26.50
N LYS A 100 -38.37 -45.03 -25.78
CA LYS A 100 -38.29 -43.56 -25.92
C LYS A 100 -36.85 -43.09 -26.18
N THR A 101 -36.22 -43.64 -27.21
CA THR A 101 -34.88 -43.25 -27.67
C THR A 101 -34.91 -41.93 -28.46
N ALA A 102 -33.91 -41.08 -28.23
CA ALA A 102 -33.77 -39.77 -28.88
C ALA A 102 -33.26 -39.86 -30.34
N GLY A 103 -32.92 -41.05 -30.84
CA GLY A 103 -32.43 -41.27 -32.20
C GLY A 103 -30.97 -40.87 -32.47
N ILE A 104 -30.27 -40.32 -31.48
CA ILE A 104 -28.85 -39.92 -31.58
C ILE A 104 -27.97 -41.00 -30.93
N THR A 105 -27.11 -41.63 -31.72
CA THR A 105 -26.29 -42.79 -31.28
C THR A 105 -24.79 -42.60 -31.49
N ASP A 106 -24.36 -41.78 -32.45
CA ASP A 106 -22.93 -41.52 -32.67
C ASP A 106 -22.46 -40.32 -31.83
N ILE A 107 -21.76 -40.64 -30.75
CA ILE A 107 -21.21 -39.69 -29.76
C ILE A 107 -19.69 -39.78 -29.64
N ASN A 108 -19.05 -40.41 -30.62
CA ASN A 108 -17.59 -40.54 -30.65
C ASN A 108 -16.95 -39.20 -31.01
N PRO A 109 -15.68 -38.96 -30.64
CA PRO A 109 -14.91 -37.82 -31.11
C PRO A 109 -14.98 -37.70 -32.64
N GLY A 110 -15.31 -36.51 -33.14
CA GLY A 110 -15.49 -36.25 -34.58
C GLY A 110 -16.92 -36.45 -35.12
N SER A 111 -17.86 -36.98 -34.33
CA SER A 111 -19.28 -37.02 -34.71
C SER A 111 -19.89 -35.62 -34.72
N VAL A 112 -20.93 -35.41 -35.55
CA VAL A 112 -21.64 -34.13 -35.63
C VAL A 112 -22.28 -33.79 -34.28
N ALA A 113 -22.91 -34.77 -33.63
CA ALA A 113 -23.56 -34.58 -32.34
C ALA A 113 -22.54 -34.17 -31.26
N ARG A 114 -21.40 -34.85 -31.16
CA ARG A 114 -20.35 -34.48 -30.20
C ARG A 114 -19.74 -33.14 -30.51
N THR A 115 -19.47 -32.83 -31.77
CA THR A 115 -18.90 -31.52 -32.17
C THR A 115 -19.81 -30.38 -31.75
N LEU A 116 -21.13 -30.54 -31.93
CA LEU A 116 -22.11 -29.55 -31.49
C LEU A 116 -22.16 -29.43 -29.95
N VAL A 117 -22.14 -30.55 -29.23
CA VAL A 117 -22.13 -30.54 -27.75
C VAL A 117 -20.83 -29.96 -27.20
N GLU A 118 -19.69 -30.23 -27.82
CA GLU A 118 -18.38 -29.64 -27.46
C GLU A 118 -18.37 -28.13 -27.68
N ALA A 119 -18.93 -27.65 -28.80
CA ALA A 119 -19.08 -26.22 -29.06
C ALA A 119 -19.98 -25.54 -28.00
N VAL A 120 -21.15 -26.12 -27.72
CA VAL A 120 -22.08 -25.61 -26.68
C VAL A 120 -21.46 -25.72 -25.28
N GLY A 121 -20.77 -26.84 -25.00
CA GLY A 121 -20.11 -27.09 -23.73
C GLY A 121 -19.02 -26.08 -23.42
N ARG A 122 -18.32 -25.58 -24.46
CA ARG A 122 -17.32 -24.51 -24.31
C ARG A 122 -17.97 -23.19 -23.91
N GLU A 123 -19.09 -22.82 -24.52
CA GLU A 123 -19.85 -21.63 -24.13
C GLU A 123 -20.42 -21.76 -22.71
N ILE A 124 -20.91 -22.95 -22.34
CA ILE A 124 -21.40 -23.21 -20.98
C ILE A 124 -20.26 -23.12 -19.96
N ASP A 125 -19.08 -23.69 -20.24
CA ASP A 125 -17.90 -23.57 -19.37
C ASP A 125 -17.46 -22.11 -19.19
N PHE A 126 -17.53 -21.31 -20.26
CA PHE A 126 -17.29 -19.87 -20.18
C PHE A 126 -18.30 -19.15 -19.27
N VAL A 127 -19.60 -19.46 -19.39
CA VAL A 127 -20.62 -18.91 -18.48
C VAL A 127 -20.39 -19.35 -17.03
N TYR A 128 -19.98 -20.60 -16.80
CA TYR A 128 -19.62 -21.09 -15.47
C TYR A 128 -18.40 -20.35 -14.91
N GLU A 129 -17.42 -19.99 -15.73
CA GLU A 129 -16.30 -19.12 -15.31
C GLU A 129 -16.78 -17.72 -14.94
N GLU A 130 -17.62 -17.09 -15.75
CA GLU A 130 -18.18 -15.76 -15.43
C GLU A 130 -18.98 -15.79 -14.12
N MET A 131 -19.84 -16.79 -13.94
CA MET A 131 -20.59 -16.99 -12.69
C MET A 131 -19.67 -17.22 -11.49
N ASN A 132 -18.58 -17.96 -11.66
CA ASN A 132 -17.58 -18.15 -10.61
C ASN A 132 -16.91 -16.83 -10.24
N GLN A 133 -16.53 -16.00 -11.21
CA GLN A 133 -15.96 -14.68 -10.95
C GLN A 133 -16.95 -13.77 -10.20
N ILE A 134 -18.23 -13.78 -10.58
CA ILE A 134 -19.29 -13.04 -9.87
C ILE A 134 -19.42 -13.55 -8.43
N TYR A 135 -19.44 -14.87 -8.21
CA TYR A 135 -19.50 -15.44 -6.87
C TYR A 135 -18.29 -15.02 -6.02
N LEU A 136 -17.08 -15.12 -6.56
CA LEU A 136 -15.85 -14.70 -5.89
C LEU A 136 -15.79 -13.18 -5.65
N SER A 137 -16.46 -12.38 -6.47
CA SER A 137 -16.52 -10.92 -6.28
C SER A 137 -17.27 -10.50 -5.00
N GLY A 138 -18.06 -11.40 -4.41
CA GLY A 138 -18.80 -11.14 -3.17
C GLY A 138 -17.99 -11.27 -1.87
N PHE A 139 -16.74 -11.74 -1.94
CA PHE A 139 -15.90 -11.94 -0.75
C PHE A 139 -14.72 -10.98 -0.74
N ILE A 140 -14.44 -10.38 0.42
CA ILE A 140 -13.37 -9.38 0.60
C ILE A 140 -11.99 -9.89 0.13
N ASP A 141 -11.70 -11.17 0.33
CA ASP A 141 -10.41 -11.77 -0.03
C ASP A 141 -10.22 -11.89 -1.55
N THR A 142 -11.28 -12.17 -2.28
CA THR A 142 -11.23 -12.49 -3.72
C THR A 142 -11.71 -11.35 -4.61
N ALA A 143 -12.52 -10.42 -4.09
CA ALA A 143 -13.01 -9.24 -4.81
C ALA A 143 -11.85 -8.35 -5.31
N ARG A 144 -12.04 -7.69 -6.45
CA ARG A 144 -11.06 -6.77 -7.07
C ARG A 144 -11.79 -5.57 -7.71
N GLY A 145 -11.08 -4.46 -7.87
CA GLY A 145 -11.60 -3.23 -8.48
C GLY A 145 -12.91 -2.76 -7.86
N SER A 146 -13.89 -2.42 -8.70
CA SER A 146 -15.19 -1.90 -8.26
C SER A 146 -15.99 -2.86 -7.37
N ALA A 147 -15.83 -4.17 -7.55
CA ALA A 147 -16.47 -5.15 -6.67
C ALA A 147 -15.92 -5.09 -5.25
N LEU A 148 -14.60 -4.91 -5.11
CA LEU A 148 -13.98 -4.71 -3.81
C LEU A 148 -14.50 -3.43 -3.14
N ASP A 149 -14.61 -2.35 -3.91
CA ASP A 149 -15.13 -1.06 -3.41
C ASP A 149 -16.55 -1.22 -2.86
N MET A 150 -17.42 -1.96 -3.55
CA MET A 150 -18.76 -2.27 -3.06
C MET A 150 -18.74 -3.10 -1.78
N VAL A 151 -17.90 -4.13 -1.69
CA VAL A 151 -17.80 -4.98 -0.49
C VAL A 151 -17.32 -4.18 0.72
N VAL A 152 -16.28 -3.35 0.56
CA VAL A 152 -15.75 -2.55 1.68
C VAL A 152 -16.67 -1.38 2.06
N SER A 153 -17.52 -0.90 1.15
CA SER A 153 -18.50 0.16 1.46
C SER A 153 -19.49 -0.23 2.56
N ILE A 154 -19.76 -1.54 2.73
CA ILE A 154 -20.58 -2.07 3.83
C ILE A 154 -19.97 -1.72 5.20
N LEU A 155 -18.65 -1.58 5.26
CA LEU A 155 -17.90 -1.17 6.46
C LEU A 155 -17.77 0.37 6.59
N GLY A 156 -18.38 1.14 5.69
CA GLY A 156 -18.24 2.61 5.64
C GLY A 156 -16.87 3.07 5.14
N ILE A 157 -16.16 2.22 4.40
CA ILE A 157 -14.81 2.49 3.90
C ILE A 157 -14.87 2.81 2.41
N GLU A 158 -14.24 3.92 2.03
CA GLU A 158 -14.04 4.31 0.64
C GLU A 158 -12.54 4.25 0.28
N ARG A 159 -12.25 3.96 -0.99
CA ARG A 159 -10.88 3.94 -1.52
C ARG A 159 -10.30 5.35 -1.51
N LYS A 160 -9.04 5.47 -1.09
CA LYS A 160 -8.37 6.79 -1.15
C LYS A 160 -8.09 7.17 -2.60
N PRO A 161 -8.57 8.33 -3.07
CA PRO A 161 -8.34 8.77 -4.43
C PRO A 161 -6.86 9.14 -4.64
N PRO A 162 -6.37 9.18 -5.88
CA PRO A 162 -5.01 9.62 -6.17
C PRO A 162 -4.87 11.12 -5.87
N GLU A 163 -3.80 11.48 -5.16
CA GLU A 163 -3.50 12.87 -4.81
C GLU A 163 -2.57 13.50 -5.85
N ARG A 164 -2.75 14.80 -6.09
CA ARG A 164 -1.92 15.56 -7.02
C ARG A 164 -0.66 16.05 -6.32
N ALA A 165 0.49 15.84 -6.98
CA ALA A 165 1.75 16.42 -6.52
C ALA A 165 1.65 17.95 -6.50
N GLY A 166 1.94 18.56 -5.35
CA GLY A 166 1.89 20.00 -5.14
C GLY A 166 3.05 20.49 -4.29
N GLY A 167 3.63 21.63 -4.66
CA GLY A 167 4.82 22.17 -4.04
C GLY A 167 5.07 23.63 -4.37
N SER A 168 6.06 24.22 -3.69
CA SER A 168 6.49 25.60 -3.92
C SER A 168 7.39 25.70 -5.14
N ILE A 169 7.06 26.62 -6.03
CA ILE A 169 7.82 26.91 -7.26
C ILE A 169 8.24 28.37 -7.27
N THR A 170 9.51 28.61 -7.55
CA THR A 170 10.10 29.94 -7.61
C THR A 170 10.09 30.44 -9.05
N PHE A 171 9.40 31.54 -9.29
CA PHE A 171 9.55 32.33 -10.49
C PHE A 171 10.58 33.43 -10.25
N GLY A 172 11.35 33.79 -11.27
CA GLY A 172 12.36 34.81 -11.10
C GLY A 172 12.80 35.53 -12.36
N ARG A 173 13.54 36.61 -12.11
CA ARG A 173 14.32 37.37 -13.10
C ARG A 173 15.62 37.85 -12.48
N ASN A 174 16.65 37.98 -13.31
CA ASN A 174 17.99 38.40 -12.92
C ASN A 174 18.27 39.87 -13.25
N THR A 175 17.25 40.59 -13.72
CA THR A 175 17.29 42.02 -13.97
C THR A 175 16.23 42.72 -13.11
N PRO A 176 16.44 43.95 -12.61
CA PRO A 176 15.38 44.70 -11.93
C PRO A 176 14.22 45.07 -12.88
N PRO A 177 12.96 45.12 -12.40
CA PRO A 177 11.83 45.67 -13.15
C PRO A 177 12.04 47.12 -13.60
N GLY A 178 11.20 47.57 -14.53
CA GLY A 178 11.19 48.97 -14.95
C GLY A 178 10.93 49.91 -13.77
N GLU A 179 11.46 51.12 -13.84
CA GLU A 179 11.30 52.15 -12.80
C GLU A 179 10.17 53.11 -13.20
N ILE A 180 9.29 53.39 -12.25
CA ILE A 180 8.21 54.37 -12.38
C ILE A 180 8.37 55.46 -11.34
N SER A 181 8.26 56.72 -11.76
CA SER A 181 8.18 57.86 -10.84
C SER A 181 6.73 58.10 -10.44
N LYS A 182 6.48 58.23 -9.14
CA LYS A 182 5.15 58.50 -8.57
C LYS A 182 5.22 59.64 -7.56
N THR A 183 4.15 60.42 -7.53
CA THR A 183 3.91 61.46 -6.52
C THR A 183 2.66 61.08 -5.75
N GLU A 184 2.78 60.93 -4.43
CA GLU A 184 1.66 60.63 -3.53
C GLU A 184 1.44 61.77 -2.54
N SER A 185 0.21 62.27 -2.49
CA SER A 185 -0.24 63.22 -1.47
C SER A 185 -0.86 62.45 -0.29
N ILE A 186 -0.26 62.59 0.89
CA ILE A 186 -0.65 61.87 2.10
C ILE A 186 -1.07 62.90 3.16
N ILE A 187 -2.18 62.64 3.85
CA ILE A 187 -2.63 63.48 4.98
C ILE A 187 -1.90 63.00 6.24
N SER A 188 -1.25 63.93 6.94
CA SER A 188 -0.60 63.65 8.22
C SER A 188 -1.64 63.45 9.32
N ASP A 189 -1.64 62.27 9.92
CA ASP A 189 -2.46 61.93 11.09
C ASP A 189 -1.65 61.99 12.40
N GLY A 190 -0.41 62.47 12.33
CA GLY A 190 0.53 62.57 13.45
C GLY A 190 1.31 61.30 13.74
N ARG A 191 1.07 60.20 13.00
CA ARG A 191 1.89 58.97 13.09
C ARG A 191 3.29 59.22 12.54
N LYS A 192 4.23 58.38 12.97
CA LYS A 192 5.62 58.41 12.49
C LYS A 192 5.82 57.66 11.18
N ARG A 193 4.93 56.71 10.84
CA ARG A 193 5.10 55.79 9.71
C ARG A 193 3.96 55.91 8.71
N TYR A 194 4.30 56.02 7.43
CA TYR A 194 3.36 56.11 6.32
C TYR A 194 3.75 55.14 5.21
N VAL A 195 2.81 54.27 4.81
CA VAL A 195 3.01 53.27 3.76
C VAL A 195 2.66 53.87 2.39
N LEU A 196 3.58 53.75 1.44
CA LEU A 196 3.40 54.19 0.05
C LEU A 196 2.59 53.15 -0.75
N LYS A 197 1.72 53.60 -1.66
CA LYS A 197 0.82 52.69 -2.40
C LYS A 197 1.54 51.88 -3.48
N ASN A 198 2.63 52.41 -4.04
CA ASN A 198 3.45 51.72 -5.03
C ASN A 198 4.72 51.18 -4.36
N ALA A 199 4.76 49.87 -4.19
CA ALA A 199 5.91 49.13 -3.69
C ALA A 199 6.22 47.97 -4.64
N PRO A 200 7.48 47.53 -4.76
CA PRO A 200 8.66 47.99 -3.99
C PRO A 200 9.20 49.36 -4.39
N VAL A 201 9.57 50.18 -3.41
CA VAL A 201 10.17 51.51 -3.61
C VAL A 201 11.68 51.38 -3.73
N LYS A 202 12.27 52.00 -4.76
CA LYS A 202 13.71 52.03 -4.98
C LYS A 202 14.37 53.09 -4.10
N ASN A 203 13.90 54.32 -4.21
CA ASN A 203 14.37 55.45 -3.42
C ASN A 203 13.30 56.56 -3.41
N ILE A 204 13.36 57.40 -2.38
CA ILE A 204 12.61 58.63 -2.35
C ILE A 204 13.37 59.68 -3.17
N ILE A 205 12.64 60.45 -3.98
CA ILE A 205 13.19 61.55 -4.77
C ILE A 205 13.08 62.85 -3.95
N LYS A 206 11.90 63.10 -3.38
CA LYS A 206 11.62 64.32 -2.63
C LYS A 206 10.43 64.13 -1.68
N ILE A 207 10.51 64.70 -0.48
CA ILE A 207 9.34 64.84 0.41
C ILE A 207 9.16 66.32 0.73
N SER A 208 7.97 66.86 0.48
CA SER A 208 7.62 68.24 0.81
C SER A 208 6.32 68.30 1.60
N GLY A 209 6.26 69.15 2.62
CA GLY A 209 5.08 69.30 3.46
C GLY A 209 5.13 70.56 4.30
N THR A 210 4.20 70.69 5.25
CA THR A 210 4.14 71.85 6.16
C THR A 210 4.59 71.44 7.55
N VAL A 211 5.50 72.21 8.15
CA VAL A 211 5.94 72.07 9.54
C VAL A 211 5.83 73.45 10.19
N ASN A 212 5.12 73.56 11.31
CA ASN A 212 4.86 74.84 12.00
C ASN A 212 4.28 75.92 11.07
N SER A 213 3.36 75.56 10.15
CA SER A 213 2.79 76.47 9.14
C SER A 213 3.76 77.00 8.07
N GLU A 214 4.99 76.49 7.98
CA GLU A 214 5.95 76.81 6.92
C GLU A 214 6.19 75.61 6.00
N SER A 215 6.33 75.87 4.69
CA SER A 215 6.63 74.83 3.70
C SER A 215 8.07 74.35 3.88
N THR A 216 8.24 73.07 4.19
CA THR A 216 9.53 72.44 4.46
C THR A 216 9.73 71.23 3.55
N GLU A 217 10.95 71.09 3.02
CA GLU A 217 11.41 69.88 2.36
C GLU A 217 12.18 69.04 3.39
N PHE A 218 11.86 67.75 3.46
CA PHE A 218 12.49 66.85 4.43
C PHE A 218 13.73 66.22 3.81
N GLU A 219 14.80 66.13 4.59
CA GLU A 219 16.04 65.48 4.21
C GLU A 219 16.07 64.02 4.71
N GLU A 220 16.67 63.14 3.91
CA GLU A 220 16.88 61.73 4.26
C GLU A 220 17.88 61.61 5.43
N ASP A 221 17.66 60.64 6.31
CA ASP A 221 18.41 60.33 7.54
C ASP A 221 18.45 61.40 8.65
N THR A 222 18.07 62.65 8.37
CA THR A 222 17.90 63.70 9.40
C THR A 222 16.43 64.03 9.66
N GLY A 223 15.57 63.89 8.65
CA GLY A 223 14.12 64.10 8.73
C GLY A 223 13.33 62.80 8.63
N TYR A 224 13.64 61.97 7.63
CA TYR A 224 12.93 60.71 7.38
C TYR A 224 13.87 59.57 6.99
N ARG A 225 13.37 58.34 7.05
CA ARG A 225 14.04 57.15 6.51
C ARG A 225 13.05 56.26 5.76
N LEU A 226 13.46 55.72 4.62
CA LEU A 226 12.72 54.66 3.94
C LEU A 226 13.05 53.32 4.63
N ILE A 227 12.03 52.67 5.18
CA ILE A 227 12.15 51.40 5.89
C ILE A 227 11.35 50.30 5.19
N GLU A 228 11.72 49.06 5.51
CA GLU A 228 10.97 47.88 5.10
C GLU A 228 9.61 47.83 5.81
N GLY A 229 8.55 47.68 5.02
CA GLY A 229 7.19 47.44 5.51
C GLY A 229 6.87 45.95 5.54
N GLU A 230 5.66 45.59 5.12
CA GLU A 230 5.24 44.19 5.06
C GLU A 230 6.14 43.38 4.10
N LYS A 231 6.40 42.11 4.48
CA LYS A 231 7.20 41.14 3.71
C LYS A 231 8.66 41.58 3.43
N GLY A 232 9.20 42.55 4.18
CA GLY A 232 10.60 42.99 4.06
C GLY A 232 10.85 43.87 2.83
N ILE A 233 9.82 44.58 2.35
CA ILE A 233 9.88 45.39 1.14
C ILE A 233 9.95 46.86 1.52
N LEU A 234 10.91 47.60 0.94
CA LEU A 234 10.95 49.06 1.05
C LEU A 234 9.64 49.67 0.53
N SER A 235 8.87 50.23 1.45
CA SER A 235 7.51 50.71 1.17
C SER A 235 7.01 51.75 2.17
N THR A 236 7.71 51.93 3.29
CA THR A 236 7.23 52.75 4.40
C THR A 236 8.22 53.85 4.72
N ILE A 237 7.74 55.07 4.87
CA ILE A 237 8.53 56.22 5.32
C ILE A 237 8.36 56.34 6.83
N GLU A 238 9.46 56.43 7.57
CA GLU A 238 9.50 56.70 8.99
C GLU A 238 10.12 58.09 9.25
N PHE A 239 9.38 58.98 9.90
CA PHE A 239 9.90 60.27 10.36
C PHE A 239 10.68 60.10 11.67
N LEU A 240 11.92 60.59 11.69
CA LEU A 240 12.89 60.34 12.77
C LEU A 240 12.75 61.33 13.94
N ASN A 241 12.17 62.50 13.70
CA ASN A 241 12.08 63.56 14.69
C ASN A 241 10.65 64.09 14.84
N ASP A 242 10.11 64.04 16.06
CA ASP A 242 8.75 64.50 16.36
C ASP A 242 8.55 66.01 16.15
N SER A 243 9.64 66.80 16.16
CA SER A 243 9.60 68.25 15.89
C SER A 243 9.76 68.61 14.40
N LYS A 244 10.08 67.64 13.55
CA LYS A 244 10.26 67.80 12.10
C LYS A 244 9.38 66.81 11.33
N LYS A 245 8.17 66.56 11.82
CA LYS A 245 7.14 65.79 11.10
C LYS A 245 6.10 66.73 10.51
N PRO A 246 5.40 66.35 9.43
CA PRO A 246 4.35 67.18 8.86
C PRO A 246 3.25 67.48 9.90
N ASP A 247 2.77 68.73 9.92
CA ASP A 247 1.73 69.20 10.84
C ASP A 247 0.46 68.33 10.74
N ILE A 248 -0.18 68.03 11.87
CA ILE A 248 -1.36 67.16 11.90
C ILE A 248 -2.49 67.79 11.06
N LYS A 249 -3.18 66.98 10.25
CA LYS A 249 -4.22 67.39 9.27
C LYS A 249 -3.72 68.21 8.07
N THR A 250 -2.41 68.33 7.88
CA THR A 250 -1.85 68.88 6.63
C THR A 250 -1.52 67.78 5.63
N VAL A 251 -1.38 68.14 4.35
CA VAL A 251 -0.98 67.23 3.28
C VAL A 251 0.52 67.39 3.03
N PHE A 252 1.24 66.28 2.96
CA PHE A 252 2.61 66.25 2.45
C PHE A 252 2.67 65.40 1.18
N ASN A 253 3.55 65.79 0.26
CA ASN A 253 3.77 65.12 -1.01
C ASN A 253 5.07 64.34 -0.96
N VAL A 254 5.00 63.08 -1.38
CA VAL A 254 6.15 62.19 -1.53
C VAL A 254 6.32 61.91 -3.01
N GLU A 255 7.42 62.37 -3.59
CA GLU A 255 7.91 61.96 -4.90
C GLU A 255 8.93 60.85 -4.72
N TYR A 256 8.73 59.73 -5.39
CA TYR A 256 9.60 58.56 -5.24
C TYR A 256 9.66 57.74 -6.52
N ALA A 257 10.76 56.99 -6.67
CA ALA A 257 10.93 55.99 -7.71
C ALA A 257 10.55 54.61 -7.14
N ALA A 258 9.66 53.90 -7.82
CA ALA A 258 9.27 52.54 -7.48
C ALA A 258 9.47 51.61 -8.67
N TYR A 259 9.53 50.31 -8.39
CA TYR A 259 9.58 49.29 -9.43
C TYR A 259 8.17 48.96 -9.94
N GLU A 260 8.06 48.69 -11.23
CA GLU A 260 6.83 48.18 -11.83
C GLU A 260 6.43 46.85 -11.17
N LYS A 261 5.14 46.70 -10.86
CA LYS A 261 4.61 45.48 -10.26
C LYS A 261 4.48 44.39 -11.33
N ILE A 262 5.20 43.30 -11.13
CA ILE A 262 5.10 42.11 -11.97
C ILE A 262 4.26 41.07 -11.25
N ILE A 263 3.16 40.69 -11.89
CA ILE A 263 2.17 39.75 -11.35
C ILE A 263 2.31 38.42 -12.07
N ILE A 264 2.35 37.35 -11.30
CA ILE A 264 2.23 35.96 -11.77
C ILE A 264 0.77 35.60 -11.56
N PRO A 265 -0.05 35.49 -12.62
CA PRO A 265 -1.45 35.15 -12.49
C PRO A 265 -1.63 33.76 -11.86
N GLY A 266 -2.69 33.61 -11.08
CA GLY A 266 -3.20 32.28 -10.73
C GLY A 266 -3.57 31.50 -11.99
N GLY A 267 -3.30 30.21 -12.00
CA GLY A 267 -3.52 29.36 -13.17
C GLY A 267 -2.44 29.42 -14.25
N THR A 268 -1.28 30.01 -13.97
CA THR A 268 -0.11 29.98 -14.86
C THR A 268 0.38 28.55 -15.02
N VAL A 269 0.59 28.12 -16.26
CA VAL A 269 1.02 26.76 -16.61
C VAL A 269 2.53 26.71 -16.74
N ILE A 270 3.15 25.74 -16.10
CA ILE A 270 4.60 25.50 -16.09
C ILE A 270 4.85 24.00 -16.21
N SER A 271 6.03 23.61 -16.69
CA SER A 271 6.32 22.20 -16.94
C SER A 271 7.79 21.83 -16.78
N THR A 272 8.04 20.54 -16.73
CA THR A 272 9.40 20.01 -16.89
C THR A 272 9.89 20.17 -18.33
N ALA A 273 11.22 20.16 -18.51
CA ALA A 273 11.81 20.05 -19.83
C ALA A 273 11.84 18.58 -20.27
N GLY A 274 11.42 18.29 -21.51
CA GLY A 274 11.46 16.93 -22.05
C GLY A 274 11.22 16.91 -23.57
N PRO A 275 11.91 16.05 -24.32
CA PRO A 275 11.72 15.93 -25.78
C PRO A 275 10.44 15.17 -26.15
N VAL A 276 9.94 14.32 -25.25
CA VAL A 276 8.72 13.51 -25.44
C VAL A 276 7.57 14.15 -24.65
N PRO A 277 6.49 14.61 -25.31
CA PRO A 277 5.37 15.27 -24.64
C PRO A 277 4.73 14.44 -23.53
N GLU A 278 4.69 13.12 -23.66
CA GLU A 278 4.10 12.21 -22.67
C GLU A 278 4.86 12.19 -21.34
N ASN A 279 6.15 12.52 -21.35
CA ASN A 279 7.00 12.60 -20.15
C ASN A 279 7.05 14.01 -19.55
N VAL A 280 6.42 14.99 -20.21
CA VAL A 280 6.37 16.37 -19.71
C VAL A 280 5.32 16.46 -18.61
N LYS A 281 5.78 16.80 -17.41
CA LYS A 281 4.92 16.96 -16.24
C LYS A 281 4.51 18.42 -16.14
N THR A 282 3.20 18.66 -16.13
CA THR A 282 2.62 20.01 -16.17
C THR A 282 2.01 20.36 -14.82
N PHE A 283 2.27 21.57 -14.36
CA PHE A 283 1.76 22.13 -13.13
C PHE A 283 1.04 23.44 -13.39
N LYS A 284 0.09 23.75 -12.53
CA LYS A 284 -0.69 24.98 -12.56
C LYS A 284 -0.55 25.72 -11.25
N THR A 285 -0.23 27.02 -11.32
CA THR A 285 -0.14 27.86 -10.12
C THR A 285 -1.50 28.06 -9.48
N GLY A 286 -1.53 28.14 -8.14
CA GLY A 286 -2.75 28.41 -7.37
C GLY A 286 -3.13 29.89 -7.40
N LYS A 287 -2.82 30.62 -6.33
CA LYS A 287 -3.11 32.05 -6.20
C LYS A 287 -2.09 32.89 -6.97
N GLU A 288 -2.50 34.12 -7.31
CA GLU A 288 -1.58 35.09 -7.88
C GLU A 288 -0.47 35.48 -6.89
N ALA A 289 0.68 35.87 -7.42
CA ALA A 289 1.82 36.34 -6.66
C ALA A 289 2.49 37.52 -7.32
N ILE A 290 3.17 38.35 -6.53
CA ILE A 290 3.91 39.52 -7.00
C ILE A 290 5.40 39.22 -6.85
N LEU A 291 6.18 39.56 -7.86
CA LEU A 291 7.63 39.43 -7.83
C LEU A 291 8.24 40.47 -6.90
N LEU A 292 9.14 40.06 -6.01
CA LEU A 292 9.78 40.91 -5.01
C LEU A 292 11.31 40.82 -5.12
N PRO A 293 12.05 41.86 -4.69
CA PRO A 293 13.50 41.81 -4.68
C PRO A 293 13.98 40.73 -3.70
N SER A 294 15.00 39.97 -4.10
CA SER A 294 15.62 38.98 -3.24
C SER A 294 16.39 39.67 -2.10
N LYS A 295 16.35 39.08 -0.91
CA LYS A 295 17.13 39.54 0.25
C LYS A 295 18.63 39.31 0.07
N GLU A 296 19.00 38.29 -0.70
CA GLU A 296 20.40 37.87 -0.88
C GLU A 296 21.09 38.60 -2.04
N ASP A 297 20.35 38.88 -3.12
CA ASP A 297 20.87 39.53 -4.32
C ASP A 297 19.89 40.61 -4.80
N LYS A 298 20.30 41.87 -4.69
CA LYS A 298 19.49 43.04 -5.04
C LYS A 298 19.13 43.10 -6.53
N ASN A 299 19.87 42.40 -7.40
CA ASN A 299 19.57 42.34 -8.83
C ASN A 299 18.59 41.22 -9.19
N ARG A 300 18.33 40.29 -8.26
CA ARG A 300 17.47 39.14 -8.46
C ARG A 300 16.09 39.40 -7.85
N TRP A 301 15.05 39.10 -8.61
CA TRP A 301 13.67 39.21 -8.16
C TRP A 301 13.00 37.85 -8.21
N LEU A 302 12.31 37.49 -7.14
CA LEU A 302 11.77 36.15 -6.94
C LEU A 302 10.35 36.22 -6.38
N ALA A 303 9.56 35.20 -6.69
CA ALA A 303 8.32 34.90 -6.00
C ALA A 303 8.13 33.39 -5.91
N ASP A 304 7.84 32.93 -4.70
CA ASP A 304 7.50 31.53 -4.45
C ASP A 304 5.97 31.38 -4.51
N VAL A 305 5.52 30.47 -5.37
CA VAL A 305 4.11 30.23 -5.69
C VAL A 305 3.82 28.74 -5.55
N PHE A 306 2.76 28.40 -4.83
CA PHE A 306 2.31 27.02 -4.75
C PHE A 306 1.68 26.60 -6.08
N ALA A 307 2.15 25.48 -6.64
CA ALA A 307 1.65 24.91 -7.87
C ALA A 307 1.30 23.45 -7.67
N VAL A 308 0.31 22.97 -8.43
CA VAL A 308 -0.22 21.61 -8.35
C VAL A 308 -0.15 20.97 -9.74
N SER A 309 0.25 19.71 -9.78
CA SER A 309 0.28 18.90 -10.99
C SER A 309 -1.11 18.82 -11.64
N GLU A 310 -1.16 18.90 -12.96
CA GLU A 310 -2.39 18.72 -13.72
C GLU A 310 -2.89 17.28 -13.69
N VAL A 311 -1.97 16.32 -13.53
CA VAL A 311 -2.29 14.89 -13.45
C VAL A 311 -2.13 14.40 -12.00
N PRO A 312 -3.12 13.66 -11.44
CA PRO A 312 -2.99 13.06 -10.12
C PRO A 312 -2.03 11.86 -10.15
N GLY A 313 -1.59 11.41 -8.98
CA GLY A 313 -0.71 10.25 -8.85
C GLY A 313 0.77 10.60 -8.68
N LYS A 314 1.58 9.56 -8.41
CA LYS A 314 3.04 9.65 -8.28
C LYS A 314 3.72 10.10 -9.57
N GLN A 315 3.06 9.92 -10.73
CA GLN A 315 3.57 10.42 -12.00
C GLN A 315 3.78 11.94 -12.02
N GLY A 316 3.03 12.69 -11.20
CA GLY A 316 3.22 14.14 -11.02
C GLY A 316 4.49 14.50 -10.22
N ASN A 317 5.16 13.55 -9.59
CA ASN A 317 6.30 13.84 -8.72
C ASN A 317 7.54 14.25 -9.51
N VAL A 318 8.26 15.25 -9.02
CA VAL A 318 9.45 15.81 -9.67
C VAL A 318 10.52 16.14 -8.65
N ASN A 319 11.78 15.92 -9.02
CA ASN A 319 12.92 16.33 -8.21
C ASN A 319 13.16 17.85 -8.34
N ALA A 320 13.90 18.41 -7.40
CA ALA A 320 14.39 19.78 -7.42
C ALA A 320 15.05 20.10 -8.76
N GLY A 321 14.73 21.28 -9.30
CA GLY A 321 15.28 21.77 -10.57
C GLY A 321 14.65 21.18 -11.84
N ALA A 322 13.66 20.29 -11.73
CA ALA A 322 13.04 19.67 -12.91
C ALA A 322 12.05 20.61 -13.65
N VAL A 323 11.32 21.47 -12.93
CA VAL A 323 10.30 22.36 -13.50
C VAL A 323 10.97 23.66 -13.95
N THR A 324 11.25 23.77 -15.24
CA THR A 324 12.05 24.89 -15.80
C THR A 324 11.40 25.58 -16.99
N VAL A 325 10.32 25.03 -17.52
CA VAL A 325 9.70 25.52 -18.75
C VAL A 325 8.40 26.26 -18.44
N MET A 326 8.22 27.41 -19.07
CA MET A 326 6.95 28.16 -19.10
C MET A 326 6.43 28.16 -20.54
N PRO A 327 5.46 27.30 -20.91
CA PRO A 327 4.91 27.29 -22.26
C PRO A 327 4.31 28.64 -22.68
N LYS A 328 3.71 29.37 -21.72
CA LYS A 328 3.22 30.73 -21.89
C LYS A 328 3.77 31.61 -20.74
N PRO A 329 4.95 32.21 -20.90
CA PRO A 329 5.60 32.95 -19.83
C PRO A 329 4.79 34.22 -19.47
N PRO A 330 4.51 34.47 -18.18
CA PRO A 330 3.97 35.75 -17.73
C PRO A 330 4.91 36.91 -18.08
N VAL A 331 4.35 38.09 -18.33
CA VAL A 331 5.13 39.27 -18.72
C VAL A 331 6.11 39.66 -17.60
N GLY A 332 7.38 39.84 -17.95
CA GLY A 332 8.42 40.28 -17.02
C GLY A 332 9.04 39.17 -16.16
N ILE A 333 8.70 37.91 -16.39
CA ILE A 333 9.34 36.74 -15.76
C ILE A 333 10.34 36.12 -16.74
N GLU A 334 11.56 35.81 -16.27
CA GLU A 334 12.63 35.26 -17.11
C GLU A 334 12.78 33.74 -16.96
N TYR A 335 12.60 33.19 -15.75
CA TYR A 335 12.72 31.76 -15.50
C TYR A 335 11.77 31.28 -14.40
N VAL A 336 11.61 29.96 -14.35
CA VAL A 336 10.91 29.23 -13.29
C VAL A 336 11.80 28.08 -12.82
N ILE A 337 11.76 27.77 -11.53
CA ILE A 337 12.48 26.63 -10.95
C ILE A 337 11.77 26.14 -9.69
N ASN A 338 11.65 24.83 -9.50
CA ASN A 338 11.33 24.26 -8.19
C ASN A 338 12.62 24.04 -7.40
N LYS A 339 12.77 24.72 -6.25
CA LYS A 339 13.98 24.60 -5.42
C LYS A 339 14.08 23.27 -4.66
N ASN A 340 12.93 22.70 -4.33
CA ASN A 340 12.80 21.46 -3.57
C ASN A 340 12.09 20.40 -4.41
N ASP A 341 12.22 19.14 -4.00
CA ASP A 341 11.45 18.04 -4.57
C ASP A 341 9.96 18.23 -4.31
N ILE A 342 9.13 17.82 -5.26
CA ILE A 342 7.67 17.80 -5.17
C ILE A 342 7.26 16.32 -5.25
N LEU A 343 7.16 15.66 -4.09
CA LEU A 343 6.89 14.22 -3.96
C LEU A 343 5.53 13.91 -3.32
N THR A 344 4.66 14.91 -3.19
CA THR A 344 3.37 14.80 -2.49
C THR A 344 2.28 14.10 -3.31
N GLY A 345 2.54 13.74 -4.57
CA GLY A 345 1.59 12.97 -5.37
C GLY A 345 1.60 11.50 -4.95
N SER A 346 0.41 10.96 -4.68
CA SER A 346 0.19 9.55 -4.38
C SER A 346 -0.78 8.94 -5.38
N ASP A 347 -0.53 7.70 -5.78
CA ASP A 347 -1.49 6.97 -6.61
C ASP A 347 -2.74 6.60 -5.81
N GLU A 348 -3.76 6.16 -6.54
CA GLU A 348 -4.95 5.59 -5.93
C GLU A 348 -4.56 4.39 -5.07
N GLU A 349 -5.25 4.22 -3.93
CA GLU A 349 -5.00 3.08 -3.05
C GLU A 349 -5.21 1.76 -3.80
N SER A 350 -4.26 0.82 -3.64
CA SER A 350 -4.32 -0.46 -4.33
C SER A 350 -5.39 -1.38 -3.73
N ASP A 351 -5.84 -2.39 -4.50
CA ASP A 351 -6.76 -3.42 -3.98
C ASP A 351 -6.20 -4.15 -2.75
N TYR A 352 -4.88 -4.36 -2.71
CA TYR A 352 -4.21 -4.99 -1.59
C TYR A 352 -4.28 -4.13 -0.33
N ASP A 353 -3.94 -2.84 -0.45
CA ASP A 353 -3.95 -1.90 0.67
C ASP A 353 -5.38 -1.65 1.17
N LEU A 354 -6.35 -1.53 0.25
CA LEU A 354 -7.76 -1.39 0.59
C LEU A 354 -8.28 -2.61 1.37
N LYS A 355 -7.98 -3.83 0.91
CA LYS A 355 -8.34 -5.06 1.64
C LYS A 355 -7.72 -5.09 3.02
N LYS A 356 -6.43 -4.77 3.13
CA LYS A 356 -5.72 -4.75 4.41
C LYS A 356 -6.36 -3.75 5.36
N ARG A 357 -6.64 -2.53 4.90
CA ARG A 357 -7.31 -1.50 5.71
C ARG A 357 -8.73 -1.89 6.11
N ALA A 358 -9.50 -2.51 5.20
CA ALA A 358 -10.84 -3.00 5.49
C ALA A 358 -10.86 -4.15 6.51
N LYS A 359 -9.91 -5.08 6.44
CA LYS A 359 -9.74 -6.15 7.44
C LYS A 359 -9.40 -5.58 8.81
N HIS A 360 -8.43 -4.67 8.89
CA HIS A 360 -8.08 -4.02 10.15
C HIS A 360 -9.26 -3.23 10.73
N ALA A 361 -10.06 -2.58 9.90
CA ALA A 361 -11.27 -1.89 10.35
C ALA A 361 -12.33 -2.87 10.88
N LEU A 362 -12.50 -4.04 10.24
CA LEU A 362 -13.39 -5.09 10.71
C LEU A 362 -12.91 -5.69 12.05
N GLU A 363 -11.60 -5.94 12.17
CA GLU A 363 -10.96 -6.39 13.42
C GLU A 363 -11.14 -5.36 14.54
N ALA A 364 -10.92 -4.08 14.25
CA ALA A 364 -11.12 -2.99 15.19
C ALA A 364 -12.59 -2.77 15.57
N ALA A 365 -13.53 -3.08 14.67
CA ALA A 365 -14.95 -3.05 14.97
C ALA A 365 -15.36 -4.18 15.94
N GLY A 366 -14.65 -5.31 15.92
CA GLY A 366 -14.72 -6.29 17.00
C GLY A 366 -14.15 -5.67 18.28
N LYS A 367 -15.01 -5.15 19.16
CA LYS A 367 -14.58 -4.68 20.49
C LYS A 367 -14.54 -5.83 21.49
N ALA A 368 -13.71 -5.69 22.52
CA ALA A 368 -13.67 -6.58 23.67
C ALA A 368 -13.35 -8.07 23.40
N THR A 369 -12.53 -8.37 22.38
CA THR A 369 -11.85 -9.67 22.27
C THR A 369 -10.39 -9.55 22.72
N TYR A 370 -9.77 -10.68 23.07
CA TYR A 370 -8.33 -10.75 23.38
C TYR A 370 -7.47 -10.05 22.30
N ASN A 371 -7.69 -10.42 21.03
CA ASN A 371 -6.93 -9.85 19.90
C ASN A 371 -7.21 -8.36 19.74
N SER A 372 -8.45 -7.92 19.91
CA SER A 372 -8.81 -6.50 19.79
C SER A 372 -8.08 -5.63 20.81
N LEU A 373 -8.00 -6.08 22.07
CA LEU A 373 -7.26 -5.37 23.12
C LEU A 373 -5.75 -5.37 22.83
N LYS A 374 -5.18 -6.51 22.42
CA LYS A 374 -3.75 -6.60 22.06
C LYS A 374 -3.41 -5.68 20.90
N THR A 375 -4.15 -5.76 19.79
CA THR A 375 -3.92 -4.95 18.59
C THR A 375 -4.15 -3.47 18.84
N ALA A 376 -5.17 -3.11 19.63
CA ALA A 376 -5.43 -1.71 19.97
C ALA A 376 -4.25 -1.11 20.75
N VAL A 377 -3.73 -1.82 21.75
CA VAL A 377 -2.58 -1.37 22.55
C VAL A 377 -1.29 -1.32 21.70
N MET A 378 -1.03 -2.32 20.85
CA MET A 378 0.09 -2.30 19.91
C MET A 378 0.02 -1.17 18.88
N GLY A 379 -1.18 -0.64 18.61
CA GLY A 379 -1.38 0.47 17.68
C GLY A 379 -1.01 1.84 18.25
N VAL A 380 -0.73 1.94 19.55
CA VAL A 380 -0.30 3.19 20.19
C VAL A 380 1.15 3.50 19.84
N GLU A 381 1.44 4.76 19.52
CA GLU A 381 2.78 5.18 19.13
C GLU A 381 3.80 4.91 20.24
N GLY A 382 4.90 4.23 19.88
CA GLY A 382 5.98 3.89 20.79
C GLY A 382 5.76 2.63 21.64
N VAL A 383 4.65 1.91 21.49
CA VAL A 383 4.48 0.57 22.08
C VAL A 383 5.24 -0.45 21.24
N ASN A 384 6.11 -1.24 21.87
CA ASN A 384 6.91 -2.26 21.18
C ASN A 384 6.26 -3.65 21.31
N SER A 385 5.76 -3.97 22.51
CA SER A 385 5.21 -5.29 22.83
C SER A 385 4.02 -5.17 23.77
N ALA A 386 3.04 -6.06 23.63
CA ALA A 386 1.87 -6.11 24.51
C ALA A 386 1.34 -7.54 24.69
N VAL A 387 1.06 -7.88 25.94
CA VAL A 387 0.46 -9.15 26.36
C VAL A 387 -0.87 -8.86 27.03
N VAL A 388 -1.87 -9.67 26.71
CA VAL A 388 -3.19 -9.64 27.34
C VAL A 388 -3.36 -10.97 28.07
N GLU A 389 -3.97 -10.95 29.24
CA GLU A 389 -4.28 -12.15 30.02
C GLU A 389 -5.76 -12.05 30.43
N ASP A 390 -6.56 -13.02 29.98
CA ASP A 390 -7.98 -13.11 30.31
C ASP A 390 -8.17 -13.91 31.60
N MET A 391 -8.99 -13.39 32.51
CA MET A 391 -9.23 -13.97 33.84
C MET A 391 -7.92 -14.28 34.61
N PRO A 392 -7.07 -13.26 34.88
CA PRO A 392 -5.86 -13.46 35.67
C PRO A 392 -6.24 -14.05 37.03
N GLU A 393 -5.47 -15.05 37.47
CA GLU A 393 -5.74 -15.82 38.71
C GLU A 393 -7.15 -16.47 38.75
N GLY A 394 -7.78 -16.66 37.60
CA GLY A 394 -9.14 -17.21 37.48
C GLY A 394 -10.26 -16.24 37.86
N VAL A 395 -9.97 -14.95 38.01
CA VAL A 395 -10.99 -13.94 38.38
C VAL A 395 -11.78 -13.50 37.15
N SER A 396 -13.05 -13.93 37.07
CA SER A 396 -13.93 -13.53 35.97
C SER A 396 -14.21 -12.02 35.96
N GLY A 397 -14.24 -11.43 34.77
CA GLY A 397 -14.52 -10.01 34.57
C GLY A 397 -13.32 -9.08 34.77
N VAL A 398 -12.12 -9.64 34.98
CA VAL A 398 -10.85 -8.91 34.99
C VAL A 398 -10.02 -9.34 33.78
N VAL A 399 -9.39 -8.37 33.12
CA VAL A 399 -8.40 -8.61 32.07
C VAL A 399 -7.14 -7.85 32.46
N LYS A 400 -5.99 -8.52 32.44
CA LYS A 400 -4.69 -7.90 32.70
C LYS A 400 -4.00 -7.61 31.37
N ILE A 401 -3.47 -6.40 31.23
CA ILE A 401 -2.70 -5.97 30.05
C ILE A 401 -1.33 -5.52 30.51
N ILE A 402 -0.30 -6.02 29.83
CA ILE A 402 1.10 -5.70 30.08
C ILE A 402 1.66 -5.15 28.79
N ALA A 403 2.20 -3.93 28.79
CA ALA A 403 2.81 -3.36 27.59
C ALA A 403 4.15 -2.69 27.87
N ASP A 404 5.09 -2.88 26.94
CA ASP A 404 6.37 -2.19 26.89
C ASP A 404 6.31 -0.99 25.93
N GLY A 405 6.89 0.13 26.34
CA GLY A 405 6.89 1.37 25.57
C GLY A 405 5.55 2.13 25.58
N GLY A 406 5.49 3.22 24.82
CA GLY A 406 4.31 4.08 24.66
C GLY A 406 3.92 4.89 25.90
N TRP A 407 3.12 5.94 25.67
CA TRP A 407 2.63 6.81 26.74
C TRP A 407 1.46 6.15 27.48
N GLU A 408 1.53 6.13 28.81
CA GLU A 408 0.55 5.42 29.64
C GLU A 408 -0.88 5.96 29.49
N ASP A 409 -1.04 7.28 29.35
CA ASP A 409 -2.36 7.91 29.21
C ASP A 409 -3.03 7.51 27.89
N GLU A 410 -2.27 7.49 26.79
CA GLU A 410 -2.77 7.06 25.47
C GLU A 410 -3.18 5.58 25.49
N ILE A 411 -2.36 4.73 26.10
CA ILE A 411 -2.66 3.29 26.24
C ILE A 411 -3.95 3.09 27.05
N LYS A 412 -4.11 3.80 28.17
CA LYS A 412 -5.32 3.71 29.00
C LYS A 412 -6.56 4.18 28.26
N GLU A 413 -6.47 5.26 27.49
CA GLU A 413 -7.58 5.75 26.67
C GLU A 413 -7.99 4.72 25.61
N VAL A 414 -7.02 4.11 24.93
CA VAL A 414 -7.29 3.08 23.93
C VAL A 414 -7.92 1.83 24.55
N ILE A 415 -7.43 1.39 25.72
CA ILE A 415 -8.01 0.28 26.48
C ILE A 415 -9.47 0.59 26.84
N GLU A 416 -9.76 1.78 27.36
CA GLU A 416 -11.10 2.20 27.76
C GLU A 416 -12.08 2.21 26.58
N ASN A 417 -11.64 2.69 25.42
CA ASN A 417 -12.45 2.74 24.21
C ASN A 417 -12.71 1.36 23.58
N THR A 418 -11.86 0.38 23.89
CA THR A 418 -11.87 -0.97 23.31
C THR A 418 -12.54 -2.01 24.22
N ARG A 419 -12.48 -1.84 25.54
CA ARG A 419 -13.07 -2.79 26.50
C ARG A 419 -14.60 -2.75 26.49
N SER A 420 -15.21 -3.87 26.89
CA SER A 420 -16.65 -3.95 27.12
C SER A 420 -17.04 -3.34 28.46
N ALA A 421 -18.25 -2.79 28.53
CA ALA A 421 -18.87 -2.42 29.80
C ALA A 421 -18.94 -3.65 30.74
N GLY A 422 -18.61 -3.45 32.01
CA GLY A 422 -18.60 -4.51 33.02
C GLY A 422 -17.29 -5.32 33.13
N ILE A 423 -16.33 -5.15 32.22
CA ILE A 423 -14.98 -5.72 32.34
C ILE A 423 -14.02 -4.70 32.95
N LYS A 424 -13.32 -5.08 34.01
CA LYS A 424 -12.23 -4.30 34.61
C LYS A 424 -10.93 -4.66 33.92
N VAL A 425 -10.29 -3.69 33.28
CA VAL A 425 -8.96 -3.89 32.69
C VAL A 425 -7.91 -3.30 33.62
N GLU A 426 -6.91 -4.09 33.95
CA GLU A 426 -5.77 -3.68 34.76
C GLU A 426 -4.53 -3.59 33.90
N PHE A 427 -3.92 -2.42 33.85
CA PHE A 427 -2.73 -2.15 33.05
C PHE A 427 -1.47 -2.15 33.92
N TYR A 428 -0.44 -2.86 33.48
CA TYR A 428 0.87 -2.95 34.13
C TYR A 428 2.01 -2.79 33.12
N ARG A 429 3.20 -2.46 33.63
CA ARG A 429 4.45 -2.56 32.89
C ARG A 429 5.11 -3.91 33.17
N PRO A 430 5.85 -4.48 32.20
CA PRO A 430 6.52 -5.76 32.42
C PRO A 430 7.57 -5.63 33.52
N ARG A 431 7.78 -6.72 34.27
CA ARG A 431 8.88 -6.82 35.23
C ARG A 431 10.17 -7.09 34.47
N ILE A 432 11.17 -6.25 34.68
CA ILE A 432 12.45 -6.40 33.99
C ILE A 432 13.28 -7.48 34.67
N VAL A 433 13.69 -8.49 33.90
CA VAL A 433 14.65 -9.52 34.32
C VAL A 433 15.98 -9.23 33.66
N ASP A 434 16.95 -8.84 34.48
CA ASP A 434 18.30 -8.53 34.04
C ASP A 434 19.11 -9.81 33.83
N ILE A 435 19.65 -10.01 32.62
CA ILE A 435 20.46 -11.18 32.27
C ILE A 435 21.89 -10.75 31.91
N GLY A 436 22.87 -11.45 32.51
CA GLY A 436 24.28 -11.36 32.14
C GLY A 436 24.67 -12.51 31.22
N ILE A 437 25.41 -12.21 30.15
CA ILE A 437 25.88 -13.20 29.19
C ILE A 437 27.41 -13.19 29.15
N GLU A 438 28.02 -14.36 29.30
CA GLU A 438 29.47 -14.57 29.13
C GLU A 438 29.71 -15.35 27.84
N LEU A 439 30.57 -14.84 26.96
CA LEU A 439 30.95 -15.48 25.70
C LEU A 439 32.43 -15.83 25.75
N ASN A 440 32.77 -17.11 25.57
CA ASN A 440 34.16 -17.56 25.36
C ASN A 440 34.31 -17.97 23.90
N LEU A 441 35.00 -17.14 23.12
CA LEU A 441 35.11 -17.26 21.67
C LEU A 441 36.42 -17.94 21.27
N LYS A 442 36.34 -18.95 20.42
CA LYS A 442 37.53 -19.56 19.80
C LYS A 442 37.63 -19.11 18.36
N LEU A 443 38.71 -18.43 18.01
CA LEU A 443 38.92 -17.89 16.66
C LEU A 443 39.58 -18.91 15.71
N ARG A 444 39.36 -18.72 14.40
CA ARG A 444 40.09 -19.46 13.35
C ARG A 444 41.55 -19.00 13.30
N LYS A 445 42.46 -19.88 12.86
CA LYS A 445 43.93 -19.68 12.94
C LYS A 445 44.49 -18.53 12.07
N GLU A 446 43.66 -17.84 11.28
CA GLU A 446 44.06 -16.86 10.27
C GLU A 446 43.43 -15.46 10.50
N VAL A 447 43.16 -15.08 11.76
CA VAL A 447 42.57 -13.78 12.10
C VAL A 447 43.65 -12.78 12.56
N ASP A 448 43.74 -11.63 11.90
CA ASP A 448 44.69 -10.56 12.22
C ASP A 448 44.28 -9.79 13.50
N GLU A 449 45.24 -9.19 14.23
CA GLU A 449 44.98 -8.44 15.49
C GLU A 449 43.98 -7.28 15.36
N ILE A 450 43.82 -6.71 14.15
CA ILE A 450 42.84 -5.65 13.86
C ILE A 450 41.42 -6.24 13.83
N SER A 451 41.24 -7.38 13.16
CA SER A 451 39.96 -8.09 13.08
C SER A 451 39.49 -8.58 14.46
N VAL A 452 40.40 -8.97 15.36
CA VAL A 452 40.04 -9.36 16.74
C VAL A 452 39.36 -8.22 17.51
N LYS A 453 39.75 -6.96 17.27
CA LYS A 453 39.14 -5.78 17.91
C LYS A 453 37.76 -5.44 17.37
N GLU A 454 37.43 -5.90 16.17
CA GLU A 454 36.12 -5.70 15.53
C GLU A 454 35.14 -6.84 15.85
N ILE A 455 35.66 -8.06 16.09
CA ILE A 455 34.85 -9.24 16.45
C ILE A 455 34.17 -9.08 17.81
N GLU A 456 34.85 -8.52 18.83
CA GLU A 456 34.24 -8.32 20.16
C GLU A 456 32.96 -7.45 20.12
N PRO A 457 32.98 -6.23 19.55
CA PRO A 457 31.77 -5.41 19.46
C PRO A 457 30.72 -6.03 18.51
N GLU A 458 31.13 -6.73 17.45
CA GLU A 458 30.16 -7.41 16.58
C GLU A 458 29.42 -8.53 17.33
N ALA A 459 30.13 -9.42 18.02
CA ALA A 459 29.53 -10.49 18.81
C ALA A 459 28.59 -9.92 19.90
N LYS A 460 29.00 -8.84 20.58
CA LYS A 460 28.15 -8.14 21.55
C LYS A 460 26.87 -7.60 20.91
N ASN A 461 26.97 -6.99 19.74
CA ASN A 461 25.81 -6.45 19.03
C ASN A 461 24.87 -7.57 18.57
N ARG A 462 25.37 -8.69 18.02
CA ARG A 462 24.53 -9.82 17.61
C ARG A 462 23.72 -10.41 18.76
N VAL A 463 24.35 -10.55 19.94
CA VAL A 463 23.67 -11.02 21.14
C VAL A 463 22.68 -9.98 21.66
N LYS A 464 23.07 -8.71 21.68
CA LYS A 464 22.18 -7.62 22.08
C LYS A 464 20.94 -7.55 21.19
N ASP A 465 21.10 -7.59 19.87
CA ASP A 465 20.01 -7.54 18.90
C ASP A 465 19.05 -8.72 19.08
N TYR A 466 19.57 -9.90 19.42
CA TYR A 466 18.73 -11.04 19.76
C TYR A 466 17.93 -10.79 21.04
N ILE A 467 18.57 -10.36 22.13
CA ILE A 467 17.88 -10.09 23.39
C ILE A 467 16.85 -8.95 23.25
N ASP A 468 17.18 -7.89 22.53
CA ASP A 468 16.29 -6.75 22.27
C ASP A 468 15.12 -7.14 21.34
N SER A 469 15.21 -8.26 20.63
CA SER A 469 14.13 -8.80 19.78
C SER A 469 13.10 -9.65 20.52
N LEU A 470 13.38 -10.03 21.78
CA LEU A 470 12.48 -10.88 22.57
C LEU A 470 11.28 -10.08 23.08
N ASP A 471 10.09 -10.63 22.88
CA ASP A 471 8.84 -10.08 23.39
C ASP A 471 8.65 -10.41 24.89
N ILE A 472 7.64 -9.78 25.52
CA ILE A 472 7.28 -10.04 26.92
C ILE A 472 6.86 -11.51 27.07
N GLY A 473 7.48 -12.22 28.01
CA GLY A 473 7.22 -13.63 28.29
C GLY A 473 7.91 -14.62 27.34
N GLU A 474 8.87 -14.18 26.53
CA GLU A 474 9.69 -15.09 25.73
C GLU A 474 10.96 -15.54 26.47
N ASP A 475 11.22 -16.83 26.40
CA ASP A 475 12.39 -17.47 27.02
C ASP A 475 13.69 -17.11 26.28
N VAL A 476 14.79 -17.02 27.03
CA VAL A 476 16.12 -16.92 26.42
C VAL A 476 16.62 -18.32 26.09
N ILE A 477 16.65 -18.63 24.78
CA ILE A 477 17.10 -19.93 24.30
C ILE A 477 18.61 -19.91 24.13
N TYR A 478 19.30 -20.71 24.93
CA TYR A 478 20.75 -20.87 24.95
C TYR A 478 21.35 -21.11 23.55
N ASN A 479 20.75 -22.06 22.82
CA ASN A 479 21.22 -22.43 21.47
C ASN A 479 21.02 -21.31 20.44
N GLN A 480 20.05 -20.41 20.62
CA GLN A 480 19.87 -19.27 19.73
C GLN A 480 21.00 -18.26 19.92
N VAL A 481 21.43 -18.00 21.17
CA VAL A 481 22.58 -17.13 21.45
C VAL A 481 23.84 -17.68 20.78
N ILE A 482 24.09 -19.00 20.90
CA ILE A 482 25.21 -19.67 20.22
C ILE A 482 25.15 -19.45 18.71
N ASN A 483 24.01 -19.74 18.08
CA ASN A 483 23.87 -19.63 16.63
C ASN A 483 24.11 -18.21 16.11
N ARG A 484 23.65 -17.19 16.85
CA ARG A 484 23.86 -15.78 16.46
C ARG A 484 25.32 -15.35 16.49
N VAL A 485 26.11 -15.95 17.38
CA VAL A 485 27.55 -15.68 17.49
C VAL A 485 28.34 -16.54 16.49
N LEU A 486 27.99 -17.83 16.31
CA LEU A 486 28.65 -18.72 15.34
C LEU A 486 28.44 -18.32 13.87
N ASP A 487 27.43 -17.50 13.58
CA ASP A 487 27.21 -16.92 12.24
C ASP A 487 28.33 -15.97 11.79
N ILE A 488 29.20 -15.52 12.72
CA ILE A 488 30.38 -14.72 12.41
C ILE A 488 31.48 -15.63 11.82
N GLU A 489 31.91 -15.36 10.59
CA GLU A 489 32.77 -16.24 9.79
C GLU A 489 34.11 -16.58 10.47
N GLU A 490 34.66 -15.62 11.22
CA GLU A 490 35.94 -15.67 11.90
C GLU A 490 35.92 -16.55 13.16
N ILE A 491 34.74 -16.89 13.68
CA ILE A 491 34.55 -17.70 14.88
C ILE A 491 34.57 -19.19 14.49
N LEU A 492 35.33 -19.98 15.23
CA LEU A 492 35.43 -21.44 15.08
C LEU A 492 34.49 -22.16 16.04
N ASP A 493 34.39 -21.67 17.28
CA ASP A 493 33.60 -22.27 18.35
C ASP A 493 33.24 -21.20 19.40
N VAL A 494 32.15 -21.40 20.14
CA VAL A 494 31.72 -20.51 21.21
C VAL A 494 31.15 -21.30 22.39
N ILE A 495 31.58 -20.94 23.59
CA ILE A 495 30.96 -21.40 24.83
C ILE A 495 30.24 -20.20 25.44
N VAL A 496 28.93 -20.29 25.56
CA VAL A 496 28.07 -19.26 26.14
C VAL A 496 27.75 -19.64 27.58
N LYS A 497 27.63 -18.67 28.48
CA LYS A 497 26.93 -18.86 29.76
C LYS A 497 25.91 -17.74 29.94
N VAL A 498 24.68 -18.12 30.26
CA VAL A 498 23.59 -17.19 30.57
C VAL A 498 23.39 -17.23 32.09
N ASN A 499 23.60 -16.09 32.76
CA ASN A 499 23.62 -15.99 34.22
C ASN A 499 24.53 -17.03 34.93
N GLY A 500 25.61 -17.44 34.25
CA GLY A 500 26.58 -18.42 34.75
C GLY A 500 26.24 -19.89 34.49
N ALA A 501 25.13 -20.20 33.82
CA ALA A 501 24.71 -21.55 33.44
C ALA A 501 24.68 -21.76 31.91
N GLU A 502 24.76 -23.02 31.47
CA GLU A 502 24.70 -23.44 30.05
C GLU A 502 23.32 -24.03 29.73
N GLU A 503 22.26 -23.30 30.08
CA GLU A 503 20.86 -23.72 29.90
C GLU A 503 19.97 -22.54 29.48
N ASP A 504 18.77 -22.88 29.02
CA ASP A 504 17.73 -21.90 28.67
C ASP A 504 17.26 -21.18 29.95
N VAL A 505 16.89 -19.91 29.82
CA VAL A 505 16.29 -19.15 30.92
C VAL A 505 14.79 -18.99 30.64
N GLU A 506 13.98 -19.66 31.46
CA GLU A 506 12.52 -19.53 31.43
C GLU A 506 12.10 -18.15 31.97
N ILE A 507 11.23 -17.46 31.22
CA ILE A 507 10.75 -16.12 31.54
C ILE A 507 9.24 -16.17 31.76
N ALA A 508 8.76 -15.55 32.84
CA ALA A 508 7.33 -15.53 33.12
C ALA A 508 6.57 -14.65 32.12
N SER A 509 5.29 -14.94 31.88
CA SER A 509 4.43 -14.20 30.93
C SER A 509 4.26 -12.70 31.24
N ASP A 510 4.66 -12.24 32.44
CA ASP A 510 4.65 -10.84 32.86
C ASP A 510 6.05 -10.21 32.98
N GLU A 511 7.08 -10.92 32.53
CA GLU A 511 8.48 -10.51 32.59
C GLU A 511 9.03 -10.18 31.19
N MET A 512 10.00 -9.26 31.16
CA MET A 512 10.70 -8.89 29.94
C MET A 512 12.20 -8.88 30.20
N VAL A 513 12.93 -9.54 29.31
CA VAL A 513 14.37 -9.68 29.42
C VAL A 513 15.03 -8.34 29.10
N LYS A 514 16.00 -7.94 29.91
CA LYS A 514 16.97 -6.90 29.53
C LYS A 514 18.38 -7.37 29.77
N LEU A 515 19.25 -6.97 28.86
CA LEU A 515 20.66 -7.26 28.97
C LEU A 515 21.32 -6.35 30.02
N LYS A 516 21.95 -6.97 31.02
CA LYS A 516 22.70 -6.27 32.07
C LYS A 516 24.15 -6.03 31.65
N ASN A 517 24.82 -7.08 31.19
CA ASN A 517 26.21 -7.07 30.75
C ASN A 517 26.46 -8.20 29.75
N ILE A 518 27.39 -7.96 28.82
CA ILE A 518 28.00 -8.99 27.99
C ILE A 518 29.50 -8.94 28.21
N ASP A 519 30.05 -10.03 28.73
CA ASP A 519 31.49 -10.21 28.92
C ASP A 519 32.01 -11.18 27.85
N VAL A 520 33.08 -10.79 27.15
CA VAL A 520 33.65 -11.56 26.04
C VAL A 520 35.09 -11.92 26.38
N PHE A 521 35.41 -13.19 26.20
CA PHE A 521 36.72 -13.80 26.44
C PHE A 521 37.18 -14.56 25.19
N PHE A 522 38.50 -14.66 24.97
CA PHE A 522 39.14 -15.29 23.81
C PHE A 522 40.07 -16.44 24.22
#